data_AF-A0A840QB27-F1
#
_entry.id   AF-A0A840QB27-F1
#
_cell.length_a   1.000
_cell.length_b   1.000
_cell.length_c   1.000
_cell.angle_alpha   90.00
_cell.angle_beta   90.00
_cell.angle_gamma   90.00
#
_symmetry.space_group_name_H-M   'P 1'
#
loop_
_entity.id
_entity.type
_entity.pdbx_description
1 polymer ?
#
loop_
_entity_poly.entity_id
_entity_poly.type
_entity_poly.pdbx_seq_one_letter_code
_entity_poly.pdbx_strand_id
1 'polypeptide(L)'
;MTTEQFAELFRCYLAPFSSPNAHVYLGGAIGIDTEALVWLAEHTRVALTVAVPCVLADQPEDAVNAVRHWQERKRVKGIVELGAPSLGTVAYHARNRWMVDRSDFVIGFPRGDVPSGTWYTINYAAEKGKPRLVVPI
;
A
#
# COMPACT_ATOMS: atom_id res chain seq x y z
N MET A 1 3.68 15.21 -7.28
CA MET A 1 3.19 15.84 -6.04
C MET A 1 4.35 15.94 -5.06
N THR A 2 4.34 16.94 -4.19
CA THR A 2 5.31 17.10 -3.09
C THR A 2 4.89 16.26 -1.87
N THR A 3 5.80 16.03 -0.93
CA THR A 3 5.52 15.34 0.33
C THR A 3 4.40 16.01 1.13
N GLU A 4 4.36 17.35 1.16
CA GLU A 4 3.29 18.11 1.83
C GLU A 4 1.92 17.89 1.18
N GLN A 5 1.86 17.84 -0.15
CA GLN A 5 0.62 17.54 -0.87
C GLN A 5 0.13 16.12 -0.57
N PHE A 6 1.03 15.13 -0.49
CA PHE A 6 0.67 13.78 -0.05
C PHE A 6 0.19 13.75 1.40
N ALA A 7 0.86 14.45 2.31
CA ALA A 7 0.49 14.49 3.72
C ALA A 7 -0.93 15.04 3.93
N GLU A 8 -1.29 16.13 3.24
CA GLU A 8 -2.65 16.69 3.31
C GLU A 8 -3.70 15.74 2.73
N LEU A 9 -3.36 15.08 1.63
CA LEU A 9 -4.23 14.11 0.99
C LEU A 9 -4.46 12.89 1.90
N PHE A 10 -3.41 12.36 2.53
CA PHE A 10 -3.53 11.27 3.49
C PHE A 10 -4.24 11.67 4.77
N ARG A 11 -4.07 12.91 5.24
CA ARG A 11 -4.86 13.45 6.36
C ARG A 11 -6.34 13.43 6.05
N CYS A 12 -6.74 13.80 4.83
CA CYS A 12 -8.14 13.81 4.42
C CYS A 12 -8.70 12.41 4.17
N TYR A 13 -7.92 11.51 3.57
CA TYR A 13 -8.45 10.26 3.00
C TYR A 13 -7.96 8.97 3.66
N LEU A 14 -6.83 8.98 4.39
CA LEU A 14 -6.36 7.82 5.18
C LEU A 14 -6.69 7.95 6.67
N ALA A 15 -6.51 9.14 7.26
CA ALA A 15 -6.75 9.36 8.70
C ALA A 15 -8.12 8.89 9.21
N PRO A 16 -9.24 9.08 8.46
CA PRO A 16 -10.55 8.62 8.92
C PRO A 16 -10.64 7.10 9.13
N PHE A 17 -9.75 6.33 8.50
CA PHE A 17 -9.72 4.87 8.56
C PHE A 17 -8.60 4.31 9.45
N SER A 18 -7.82 5.15 10.12
CA SER A 18 -6.65 4.74 10.91
C SER A 18 -6.98 4.47 12.39
N SER A 19 -8.15 3.88 12.67
CA SER A 19 -8.52 3.43 14.02
C SER A 19 -7.48 2.43 14.57
N PRO A 20 -7.21 2.39 15.89
CA PRO A 20 -6.30 1.41 16.47
C PRO A 20 -6.66 -0.07 16.18
N ASN A 21 -7.93 -0.35 15.88
CA ASN A 21 -8.41 -1.69 15.54
C ASN A 21 -8.34 -2.00 14.04
N ALA A 22 -7.98 -1.04 13.20
CA ALA A 22 -7.83 -1.25 11.77
C ALA A 22 -6.45 -1.84 11.42
N HIS A 23 -6.39 -2.51 10.27
CA HIS A 23 -5.15 -3.04 9.70
C HIS A 23 -5.03 -2.55 8.25
N VAL A 24 -3.92 -1.90 7.93
CA VAL A 24 -3.62 -1.43 6.58
C VAL A 24 -2.57 -2.34 5.92
N TYR A 25 -2.87 -2.76 4.69
CA TYR A 25 -1.97 -3.53 3.83
C TYR A 25 -1.44 -2.63 2.71
N LEU A 26 -0.12 -2.61 2.53
CA LEU A 26 0.59 -1.76 1.57
C LEU A 26 1.45 -2.61 0.64
N GLY A 27 1.68 -2.16 -0.60
CA GLY A 27 2.48 -2.91 -1.55
C GLY A 27 4.00 -2.73 -1.41
N GLY A 28 4.50 -1.72 -0.71
CA GLY A 28 5.96 -1.52 -0.61
C GLY A 28 6.65 -1.31 -1.96
N ALA A 29 5.92 -0.87 -2.99
CA ALA A 29 6.52 -0.32 -4.20
C ALA A 29 6.96 1.13 -3.95
N ILE A 30 7.86 1.67 -4.78
CA ILE A 30 8.21 3.09 -4.70
C ILE A 30 7.02 3.98 -5.12
N GLY A 31 6.90 5.16 -4.51
CA GLY A 31 5.83 6.12 -4.77
C GLY A 31 4.76 6.07 -3.70
N ILE A 32 3.49 5.97 -4.10
CA ILE A 32 2.35 6.11 -3.19
C ILE A 32 2.38 5.12 -2.00
N ASP A 33 2.83 3.89 -2.21
CA ASP A 33 2.94 2.90 -1.14
C ASP A 33 3.96 3.33 -0.08
N THR A 34 5.13 3.85 -0.51
CA THR A 34 6.17 4.37 0.39
C THR A 34 5.70 5.62 1.12
N GLU A 35 5.11 6.59 0.41
CA GLU A 35 4.60 7.84 1.01
C GLU A 35 3.49 7.55 2.04
N ALA A 36 2.55 6.66 1.70
CA ALA A 36 1.47 6.26 2.60
C ALA A 36 2.01 5.47 3.81
N LEU A 37 2.99 4.58 3.61
CA LEU A 37 3.65 3.86 4.70
C LEU A 37 4.26 4.83 5.71
N VAL A 38 5.06 5.79 5.24
CA VAL A 38 5.73 6.78 6.10
C VAL A 38 4.69 7.58 6.87
N TRP A 39 3.71 8.15 6.17
CA TRP A 39 2.70 8.98 6.80
C TRP A 39 1.89 8.20 7.85
N LEU A 40 1.42 6.98 7.54
CA LEU A 40 0.66 6.15 8.47
C LEU A 40 1.48 5.75 9.69
N ALA A 41 2.77 5.47 9.51
CA ALA A 41 3.64 5.06 10.59
C ALA A 41 3.93 6.21 11.57
N GLU A 42 4.07 7.43 11.07
CA GLU A 42 4.32 8.66 11.83
C GLU A 42 3.06 9.18 12.56
N HIS A 43 1.93 9.22 11.85
CA HIS A 43 0.77 9.99 12.29
C HIS A 43 -0.32 9.14 12.95
N THR A 44 -0.21 7.81 12.88
CA THR A 44 -1.28 6.92 13.32
C THR A 44 -0.74 5.73 14.12
N ARG A 45 -1.64 5.02 14.80
CA ARG A 45 -1.33 3.77 15.51
C ARG A 45 -1.84 2.51 14.82
N VAL A 46 -2.37 2.64 13.60
CA VAL A 46 -2.92 1.51 12.85
C VAL A 46 -1.88 0.40 12.66
N ALA A 47 -2.34 -0.85 12.60
CA ALA A 47 -1.46 -1.97 12.28
C ALA A 47 -1.07 -1.92 10.79
N LEU A 48 0.21 -2.12 10.50
CA LEU A 48 0.75 -2.00 9.15
C LEU A 48 1.39 -3.32 8.71
N THR A 49 0.99 -3.81 7.54
CA THR A 49 1.67 -4.92 6.87
C THR A 49 2.05 -4.52 5.46
N VAL A 50 3.28 -4.82 5.07
CA VAL A 50 3.79 -4.59 3.72
C VAL A 50 3.89 -5.93 3.01
N ALA A 51 3.22 -6.06 1.86
CA ALA A 51 3.26 -7.25 1.03
C ALA A 51 4.03 -6.99 -0.26
N VAL A 52 5.04 -7.81 -0.54
CA VAL A 52 5.91 -7.69 -1.72
C VAL A 52 5.76 -8.92 -2.63
N PRO A 53 5.86 -8.75 -3.96
CA PRO A 53 5.61 -9.83 -4.92
C PRO A 53 6.62 -10.98 -4.83
N CYS A 54 7.89 -10.67 -4.61
CA CYS A 54 8.98 -11.63 -4.45
C CYS A 54 9.47 -11.58 -2.99
N VAL A 55 10.73 -11.19 -2.76
CA VAL A 55 11.24 -10.80 -1.44
C VAL A 55 11.39 -9.28 -1.34
N LEU A 56 11.50 -8.75 -0.12
CA LEU A 56 11.65 -7.32 0.09
C LEU A 56 12.91 -6.78 -0.58
N ALA A 57 13.99 -7.56 -0.56
CA ALA A 57 15.27 -7.19 -1.17
C ALA A 57 15.19 -6.97 -2.70
N ASP A 58 14.14 -7.46 -3.36
CA ASP A 58 13.93 -7.24 -4.79
C ASP A 58 13.23 -5.89 -5.09
N GLN A 59 12.74 -5.17 -4.06
CA GLN A 59 12.11 -3.87 -4.25
C GLN A 59 13.16 -2.75 -4.41
N PRO A 60 12.79 -1.60 -5.00
CA PRO A 60 13.68 -0.43 -5.08
C PRO A 60 14.25 -0.05 -3.70
N GLU A 61 15.52 0.35 -3.66
CA GLU A 61 16.26 0.61 -2.42
C GLU A 61 15.54 1.57 -1.46
N ASP A 62 14.99 2.66 -1.98
CA ASP A 62 14.23 3.63 -1.17
C ASP A 62 13.01 3.01 -0.48
N ALA A 63 12.31 2.10 -1.16
CA ALA A 63 11.17 1.39 -0.58
C ALA A 63 11.63 0.39 0.49
N VAL A 64 12.73 -0.33 0.24
CA VAL A 64 13.34 -1.23 1.24
C VAL A 64 13.74 -0.47 2.50
N ASN A 65 14.43 0.66 2.33
CA ASN A 65 14.90 1.50 3.43
C ASN A 65 13.73 2.03 4.27
N ALA A 66 12.66 2.51 3.64
CA ALA A 66 11.46 2.96 4.35
C ALA A 66 10.79 1.83 5.15
N VAL A 67 10.64 0.64 4.55
CA VAL A 67 10.04 -0.52 5.22
C VAL A 67 10.89 -0.96 6.42
N ARG A 68 12.21 -1.07 6.25
CA ARG A 68 13.13 -1.47 7.32
C ARG A 68 13.14 -0.45 8.46
N HIS A 69 13.22 0.85 8.14
CA HIS A 69 13.19 1.93 9.11
C HIS A 69 11.98 1.84 10.06
N TRP A 70 10.80 1.58 9.51
CA TRP A 70 9.55 1.47 10.28
C TRP A 70 9.33 0.08 10.92
N GLN A 71 9.94 -0.97 10.38
CA GLN A 71 10.00 -2.28 11.01
C GLN A 71 10.81 -2.24 12.31
N GLU A 72 12.01 -1.63 12.29
CA GLU A 72 12.88 -1.47 13.46
C GLU A 72 12.19 -0.68 14.59
N ARG A 73 11.38 0.32 14.21
CA ARG A 73 10.55 1.12 15.13
C ARG A 73 9.24 0.42 15.55
N LYS A 74 9.05 -0.84 15.17
CA LYS A 74 7.87 -1.66 15.48
C LYS A 74 6.55 -1.07 14.99
N ARG A 75 6.58 -0.18 13.98
CA ARG A 75 5.39 0.36 13.31
C ARG A 75 4.87 -0.59 12.24
N VAL A 76 5.75 -1.15 11.41
CA VAL A 76 5.41 -2.27 10.52
C VAL A 76 5.38 -3.55 11.33
N LYS A 77 4.21 -4.19 11.41
CA LYS A 77 3.96 -5.42 12.19
C LYS A 77 4.22 -6.70 11.40
N GLY A 78 4.16 -6.64 10.08
CA GLY A 78 4.43 -7.79 9.23
C GLY A 78 4.97 -7.38 7.87
N ILE A 79 5.87 -8.22 7.35
CA ILE A 79 6.31 -8.18 5.97
C ILE A 79 5.92 -9.53 5.37
N VAL A 80 5.23 -9.49 4.24
CA VAL A 80 4.77 -10.68 3.55
C VAL A 80 5.46 -10.75 2.20
N GLU A 81 6.32 -11.75 2.05
CA GLU A 81 7.03 -12.06 0.81
C GLU A 81 6.28 -13.18 0.11
N LEU A 82 5.71 -12.92 -1.08
CA LEU A 82 4.91 -13.91 -1.80
C LEU A 82 5.76 -14.90 -2.61
N GLY A 83 7.07 -14.66 -2.70
CA GLY A 83 8.00 -15.62 -3.28
C GLY A 83 7.79 -15.89 -4.77
N ALA A 84 7.28 -14.93 -5.53
CA ALA A 84 7.28 -15.06 -6.98
C ALA A 84 8.73 -15.21 -7.50
N PRO A 85 8.97 -16.02 -8.54
CA PRO A 85 10.33 -16.32 -9.01
C PRO A 85 11.02 -15.11 -9.67
N SER A 86 10.24 -14.14 -10.16
CA SER A 86 10.74 -12.90 -10.73
C SER A 86 9.69 -11.80 -10.67
N LEU A 87 10.15 -10.55 -10.68
CA LEU A 87 9.27 -9.40 -10.80
C LEU A 87 8.61 -9.38 -12.18
N GLY A 88 7.33 -9.05 -12.20
CA GLY A 88 6.56 -8.93 -13.42
C GLY A 88 5.08 -8.70 -13.12
N THR A 89 4.31 -8.41 -14.15
CA THR A 89 2.88 -8.10 -14.04
C THR A 89 2.12 -9.17 -13.25
N VAL A 90 2.36 -10.45 -13.51
CA VAL A 90 1.71 -11.55 -12.78
C VAL A 90 2.01 -11.50 -11.28
N ALA A 91 3.27 -11.23 -10.90
CA ALA A 91 3.70 -11.15 -9.51
C ALA A 91 3.09 -9.93 -8.79
N TYR A 92 3.11 -8.76 -9.43
CA TYR A 92 2.46 -7.55 -8.90
C TYR A 92 0.94 -7.74 -8.74
N HIS A 93 0.29 -8.36 -9.73
CA HIS A 93 -1.14 -8.64 -9.66
C HIS A 93 -1.45 -9.65 -8.54
N ALA A 94 -0.64 -10.70 -8.37
CA ALA A 94 -0.78 -11.65 -7.28
C ALA A 94 -0.66 -10.96 -5.90
N ARG A 95 0.30 -10.05 -5.75
CA ARG A 95 0.43 -9.22 -4.55
C ARG A 95 -0.78 -8.33 -4.32
N ASN A 96 -1.22 -7.61 -5.35
CA ASN A 96 -2.38 -6.72 -5.24
C ASN A 96 -3.63 -7.50 -4.84
N ARG A 97 -3.87 -8.69 -5.44
CA ARG A 97 -4.96 -9.58 -5.05
C ARG A 97 -4.83 -10.04 -3.60
N TRP A 98 -3.62 -10.42 -3.17
CA TRP A 98 -3.37 -10.86 -1.80
C TRP A 98 -3.77 -9.80 -0.77
N MET A 99 -3.45 -8.52 -1.04
CA MET A 99 -3.83 -7.40 -0.18
C MET A 99 -5.36 -7.22 -0.19
N VAL A 100 -5.95 -7.11 -1.38
CA VAL A 100 -7.40 -6.88 -1.53
C VAL A 100 -8.20 -7.99 -0.88
N ASP A 101 -7.81 -9.25 -1.04
CA ASP A 101 -8.53 -10.40 -0.47
C ASP A 101 -8.61 -10.33 1.08
N ARG A 102 -7.68 -9.62 1.72
CA ARG A 102 -7.58 -9.43 3.19
C ARG A 102 -8.08 -8.08 3.69
N SER A 103 -8.53 -7.20 2.81
CA SER A 103 -9.07 -5.90 3.17
C SER A 103 -10.58 -5.89 3.04
N ASP A 104 -11.29 -5.22 3.93
CA ASP A 104 -12.74 -4.97 3.78
C ASP A 104 -13.02 -3.74 2.89
N PHE A 105 -12.02 -2.88 2.71
CA PHE A 105 -12.12 -1.61 2.01
C PHE A 105 -10.80 -1.28 1.30
N VAL A 106 -10.88 -0.65 0.12
CA VAL A 106 -9.69 -0.26 -0.66
C VAL A 106 -9.68 1.23 -0.93
N ILE A 107 -8.58 1.89 -0.59
CA ILE A 107 -8.32 3.29 -0.92
C ILE A 107 -7.21 3.31 -1.97
N GLY A 108 -7.50 3.85 -3.14
CA GLY A 108 -6.56 3.90 -4.25
C GLY A 108 -6.30 5.33 -4.71
N PHE A 109 -5.03 5.61 -5.02
CA PHE A 109 -4.57 6.90 -5.53
C PHE A 109 -4.05 6.75 -6.97
N PRO A 110 -4.93 6.61 -7.97
CA PRO A 110 -4.49 6.40 -9.35
C PRO A 110 -3.96 7.70 -9.95
N ARG A 111 -2.91 7.56 -10.78
CA ARG A 111 -2.45 8.68 -11.62
C ARG A 111 -3.25 8.71 -12.92
N GLY A 112 -4.14 9.69 -13.05
CA GLY A 112 -5.05 9.83 -14.18
C GLY A 112 -5.92 8.60 -14.45
N ASP A 113 -6.52 8.54 -15.64
CA ASP A 113 -7.47 7.47 -16.03
C ASP A 113 -6.84 6.35 -16.88
N VAL A 114 -5.50 6.27 -16.90
CA VAL A 114 -4.76 5.30 -17.72
C VAL A 114 -4.57 3.99 -16.94
N PRO A 115 -4.71 2.81 -17.58
CA PRO A 115 -4.47 1.52 -16.91
C PRO A 115 -3.14 1.47 -16.16
N SER A 116 -3.20 1.13 -14.87
CA SER A 116 -2.06 1.08 -13.97
C SER A 116 -2.22 -0.03 -12.93
N GLY A 117 -1.15 -0.35 -12.21
CA GLY A 117 -1.23 -1.29 -11.08
C GLY A 117 -2.24 -0.85 -10.02
N THR A 118 -2.40 0.46 -9.80
CA THR A 118 -3.41 1.02 -8.89
C THR A 118 -4.82 0.78 -9.41
N TRP A 119 -5.09 1.10 -10.68
CA TRP A 119 -6.40 0.82 -11.29
C TRP A 119 -6.73 -0.67 -11.30
N TYR A 120 -5.75 -1.54 -11.54
CA TYR A 120 -5.94 -2.98 -11.41
C TYR A 120 -6.43 -3.37 -10.01
N THR A 121 -5.78 -2.86 -8.96
CA THR A 121 -6.17 -3.14 -7.57
C THR A 121 -7.59 -2.64 -7.26
N ILE A 122 -7.91 -1.41 -7.68
CA ILE A 122 -9.22 -0.78 -7.48
C ILE A 122 -10.34 -1.57 -8.20
N ASN A 123 -10.05 -2.07 -9.41
CA ASN A 123 -11.01 -2.83 -10.20
C ASN A 123 -11.20 -4.24 -9.63
N TYR A 124 -10.11 -4.91 -9.24
CA TYR A 124 -10.18 -6.19 -8.55
C TYR A 124 -10.99 -6.10 -7.24
N ALA A 125 -10.85 -5.01 -6.47
CA ALA A 125 -11.66 -4.79 -5.28
C ALA A 125 -13.17 -4.76 -5.60
N ALA A 126 -13.57 -4.06 -6.66
CA ALA A 126 -14.97 -4.00 -7.06
C ALA A 126 -15.49 -5.31 -7.65
N GLU A 127 -14.67 -6.06 -8.40
CA GLU A 127 -15.01 -7.42 -8.84
C GLU A 127 -15.31 -8.34 -7.64
N LYS A 128 -14.65 -8.10 -6.50
CA LYS A 128 -14.89 -8.82 -5.24
C LYS A 128 -16.04 -8.23 -4.41
N GLY A 129 -16.76 -7.23 -4.92
CA GLY A 129 -17.87 -6.56 -4.23
C GLY A 129 -17.42 -5.70 -3.03
N LYS A 130 -16.14 -5.33 -2.96
CA LYS A 130 -15.59 -4.56 -1.84
C LYS A 130 -15.73 -3.05 -2.09
N PRO A 131 -16.15 -2.25 -1.09
CA PRO A 131 -16.21 -0.81 -1.25
C PRO A 131 -14.83 -0.23 -1.54
N ARG A 132 -14.80 0.84 -2.34
CA ARG A 132 -13.58 1.49 -2.80
C ARG A 132 -13.70 3.01 -2.75
N LEU A 133 -12.63 3.67 -2.31
CA LEU A 133 -12.44 5.11 -2.43
C LEU A 133 -11.33 5.37 -3.43
N VAL A 134 -11.63 6.17 -4.44
CA VAL A 134 -10.68 6.55 -5.50
C VAL A 134 -10.36 8.03 -5.34
N VAL A 135 -9.08 8.34 -5.13
CA VAL A 135 -8.58 9.71 -4.95
C VAL A 135 -7.50 9.98 -6.00
N PRO A 136 -7.85 10.53 -7.17
CA PRO A 136 -6.89 10.75 -8.25
C PRO A 136 -5.74 11.69 -7.87
N ILE A 137 -4.54 11.41 -8.38
CA ILE A 137 -3.28 12.17 -8.14
C ILE A 137 -2.48 12.47 -9.41
#